data_AF-A0AA43C050-F1
#
_entry.id   AF-A0AA43C050-F1
#
_cell.length_a   1.000
_cell.length_b   1.000
_cell.length_c   1.000
_cell.angle_alpha   90.00
_cell.angle_beta   90.00
_cell.angle_gamma   90.00
#
_symmetry.space_group_name_H-M   'P 1'
#
loop_
_entity.id
_entity.type
_entity.pdbx_description
1 polymer ?
#
loop_
_entity_poly.entity_id
_entity_poly.type
_entity_poly.pdbx_seq_one_letter_code
_entity_poly.pdbx_strand_id
1 'polypeptide(L)'
;MLGQALGLKDNEFAALQGEYRTSALFNEREKAVLAWSEAMTLNTAKHDKAAWDEMRRLFSDAEIVEVSLACAMFNMINRLNDSFWTELEPEEYNRRQHGAIGVTTAALGEYACRICSEEKMA
;
A
#
# COMPACT_ATOMS: atom_id res chain seq x y z
N MET A 1 -0.81 -14.58 -5.04
CA MET A 1 -1.37 -13.22 -4.82
C MET A 1 -0.23 -12.20 -4.73
N LEU A 2 -0.43 -10.97 -5.22
CA LEU A 2 0.62 -9.94 -5.31
C LEU A 2 1.34 -9.67 -3.98
N GLY A 3 0.61 -9.53 -2.87
CA GLY A 3 1.23 -9.26 -1.57
C GLY A 3 2.16 -10.40 -1.10
N GLN A 4 1.79 -11.67 -1.34
CA GLN A 4 2.67 -12.81 -1.04
C GLN A 4 3.93 -12.79 -1.90
N ALA A 5 3.81 -12.38 -3.17
CA ALA A 5 4.97 -12.22 -4.06
C ALA A 5 5.91 -11.09 -3.60
N LEU A 6 5.38 -10.10 -2.88
CA LEU A 6 6.15 -9.02 -2.24
C LEU A 6 6.67 -9.40 -0.84
N GLY A 7 6.37 -10.61 -0.34
CA GLY A 7 6.90 -11.13 0.92
C GLY A 7 5.97 -10.99 2.13
N LEU A 8 4.72 -10.54 1.96
CA LEU A 8 3.73 -10.56 3.05
C LEU A 8 3.38 -12.01 3.45
N LYS A 9 3.27 -12.23 4.74
CA LYS A 9 2.99 -13.52 5.38
C LYS A 9 1.50 -13.67 5.70
N ASP A 10 1.05 -14.91 5.83
CA ASP A 10 -0.37 -15.21 6.09
C ASP A 10 -0.90 -14.57 7.38
N ASN A 11 -0.07 -14.46 8.42
CA ASN A 11 -0.45 -13.78 9.66
C ASN A 11 -0.60 -12.25 9.50
N GLU A 12 0.16 -11.64 8.59
CA GLU A 12 0.01 -10.23 8.24
C GLU A 12 -1.28 -10.01 7.45
N PHE A 13 -1.60 -10.89 6.49
CA PHE A 13 -2.90 -10.85 5.80
C PHE A 13 -4.08 -11.00 6.76
N ALA A 14 -4.01 -11.94 7.70
CA ALA A 14 -5.04 -12.11 8.72
C ALA A 14 -5.20 -10.85 9.59
N ALA A 15 -4.08 -10.21 9.97
CA ALA A 15 -4.11 -8.97 10.73
C ALA A 15 -4.73 -7.80 9.93
N LEU A 16 -4.45 -7.70 8.63
CA LEU A 16 -5.03 -6.69 7.74
C LEU A 16 -6.55 -6.83 7.59
N GLN A 17 -7.07 -8.06 7.60
CA GLN A 17 -8.52 -8.33 7.54
C GLN A 17 -9.24 -8.12 8.89
N GLY A 18 -8.49 -8.04 9.98
CA GLY A 18 -9.00 -7.85 11.33
C GLY A 18 -8.47 -6.58 11.99
N GLU A 19 -7.90 -6.71 13.18
CA GLU A 19 -7.51 -5.60 14.05
C GLU A 19 -6.05 -5.16 13.83
N TYR A 20 -5.70 -4.72 12.61
CA TYR A 20 -4.33 -4.27 12.30
C TYR A 20 -3.83 -3.15 13.23
N ARG A 21 -4.74 -2.32 13.75
CA ARG A 21 -4.44 -1.21 14.66
C ARG A 21 -3.79 -1.68 15.96
N THR A 22 -4.22 -2.82 16.48
CA THR A 22 -3.71 -3.39 17.74
C THR A 22 -2.64 -4.47 17.52
N SER A 23 -2.48 -4.95 16.28
CA SER A 23 -1.47 -5.94 15.93
C SER A 23 -0.04 -5.47 16.23
N ALA A 24 0.77 -6.35 16.79
CA ALA A 24 2.20 -6.13 16.99
C ALA A 24 3.02 -6.39 15.71
N LEU A 25 2.38 -6.88 14.63
CA LEU A 25 3.05 -7.17 13.36
C LEU A 25 3.37 -5.91 12.55
N PHE A 26 2.72 -4.79 12.87
CA PHE A 26 2.92 -3.52 12.17
C PHE A 26 3.50 -2.47 13.13
N ASN A 27 4.49 -1.73 12.65
CA ASN A 27 5.02 -0.57 13.35
C ASN A 27 4.08 0.64 13.24
N GLU A 28 4.42 1.74 13.92
CA GLU A 28 3.57 2.95 13.92
C GLU A 28 3.40 3.56 12.53
N ARG A 29 4.47 3.59 11.71
CA ARG A 29 4.43 4.12 10.34
C ARG A 29 3.51 3.29 9.45
N GLU A 30 3.60 1.96 9.53
CA GLU A 30 2.75 1.05 8.78
C GLU A 30 1.28 1.20 9.20
N LYS A 31 0.99 1.28 10.50
CA LYS A 31 -0.37 1.49 10.99
C LYS A 31 -0.98 2.81 10.54
N ALA A 32 -0.18 3.88 10.51
CA ALA A 32 -0.60 5.18 10.01
C ALA A 32 -0.94 5.12 8.52
N VAL A 33 -0.10 4.50 7.70
CA VAL A 33 -0.36 4.29 6.27
C VAL A 33 -1.61 3.46 6.04
N LEU A 34 -1.82 2.38 6.81
CA LEU A 34 -3.02 1.54 6.71
C LEU A 34 -4.29 2.33 7.07
N ALA A 35 -4.27 3.11 8.15
CA ALA A 35 -5.38 3.98 8.54
C ALA A 35 -5.67 5.07 7.49
N TRP A 36 -4.64 5.70 6.94
CA TRP A 36 -4.80 6.68 5.87
C TRP A 36 -5.36 6.06 4.59
N SER A 37 -4.89 4.87 4.22
CA SER A 37 -5.36 4.11 3.05
C SER A 37 -6.84 3.74 3.18
N GLU A 38 -7.27 3.30 4.37
CA GLU A 38 -8.68 3.04 4.67
C GLU A 38 -9.53 4.31 4.55
N ALA A 39 -9.07 5.42 5.15
CA ALA A 39 -9.79 6.70 5.10
C ALA A 39 -9.93 7.26 3.67
N MET A 40 -8.89 7.12 2.84
CA MET A 40 -8.92 7.50 1.42
C MET A 40 -9.87 6.62 0.60
N THR A 41 -9.88 5.31 0.88
CA THR A 41 -10.72 4.33 0.19
C THR A 41 -12.21 4.52 0.50
N LEU A 42 -12.53 4.76 1.77
CA LEU A 42 -13.89 5.05 2.23
C LEU A 42 -14.32 6.50 2.03
N ASN A 43 -13.43 7.33 1.45
CA ASN A 43 -13.66 8.75 1.21
C ASN A 43 -13.99 9.56 2.49
N THR A 44 -13.40 9.17 3.62
CA THR A 44 -13.55 9.81 4.94
C THR A 44 -12.35 10.69 5.31
N ALA A 45 -11.24 10.61 4.58
CA ALA A 45 -9.98 11.30 4.87
C ALA A 45 -10.13 12.80 5.19
N LYS A 46 -11.04 13.52 4.52
CA LYS A 46 -11.32 14.95 4.78
C LYS A 46 -11.76 15.23 6.22
N HIS A 47 -12.44 14.27 6.85
CA HIS A 47 -13.02 14.42 8.19
C HIS A 47 -12.29 13.59 9.25
N ASP A 48 -11.36 12.71 8.85
CA ASP A 48 -10.53 11.93 9.76
C ASP A 48 -9.25 12.69 10.13
N LYS A 49 -9.40 13.65 11.04
CA LYS A 49 -8.28 14.46 11.52
C LYS A 49 -7.23 13.60 12.23
N ALA A 50 -7.63 12.51 12.89
CA ALA A 50 -6.69 11.65 13.61
C ALA A 50 -5.74 10.93 12.64
N ALA A 51 -6.26 10.37 11.55
CA ALA A 51 -5.43 9.77 10.51
C ALA A 51 -4.51 10.80 9.85
N TRP A 52 -5.01 12.02 9.57
CA TRP A 52 -4.19 13.10 9.01
C TRP A 52 -3.05 13.54 9.95
N ASP A 53 -3.37 13.78 11.22
CA ASP A 53 -2.39 14.22 12.22
C ASP A 53 -1.28 13.16 12.38
N GLU A 54 -1.62 11.87 12.34
CA GLU A 54 -0.65 10.78 12.44
C GLU A 54 0.24 10.68 11.20
N MET A 55 -0.32 10.84 10.00
CA MET A 55 0.47 10.93 8.77
C MET A 55 1.47 12.09 8.83
N ARG A 56 1.01 13.28 9.25
CA ARG A 56 1.88 14.48 9.40
C ARG A 56 2.92 14.35 10.51
N ARG A 57 2.66 13.53 11.53
CA ARG A 57 3.62 13.24 12.61
C ARG A 57 4.76 12.35 12.13
N LEU A 58 4.45 11.39 11.25
CA LEU A 58 5.35 10.30 10.90
C LEU A 58 6.00 10.44 9.52
N PHE A 59 5.45 11.24 8.62
CA PHE A 59 5.85 11.32 7.22
C PHE A 59 6.03 12.78 6.76
N SER A 60 6.88 12.97 5.75
CA SER A 60 7.00 14.23 5.02
C SER A 60 5.80 14.47 4.10
N ASP A 61 5.62 15.71 3.63
CA ASP A 61 4.56 16.03 2.67
C ASP A 61 4.71 15.25 1.35
N ALA A 62 5.94 15.01 0.91
CA ALA A 62 6.21 14.21 -0.29
C ALA A 62 5.80 12.74 -0.10
N GLU A 63 6.20 12.12 1.01
CA GLU A 63 5.81 10.75 1.35
C GLU A 63 4.28 10.61 1.46
N ILE A 64 3.59 11.58 2.07
CA ILE A 64 2.12 11.58 2.17
C ILE A 64 1.47 11.65 0.79
N VAL A 65 2.00 12.48 -0.12
CA VAL A 65 1.52 12.57 -1.51
C VAL A 65 1.71 11.23 -2.22
N GLU A 66 2.87 10.60 -2.10
CA GLU A 66 3.15 9.30 -2.73
C GLU A 66 2.20 8.20 -2.26
N VAL A 67 2.01 8.06 -0.94
CA VAL A 67 1.05 7.11 -0.37
C VAL A 67 -0.36 7.39 -0.86
N SER A 68 -0.75 8.67 -0.90
CA SER A 68 -2.09 9.09 -1.35
C SER A 68 -2.32 8.80 -2.84
N LEU A 69 -1.30 8.98 -3.68
CA LEU A 69 -1.36 8.66 -5.11
C LEU A 69 -1.50 7.15 -5.34
N ALA A 70 -0.77 6.31 -4.58
CA ALA A 70 -0.95 4.87 -4.63
C ALA A 70 -2.39 4.48 -4.27
N CYS A 71 -2.93 5.04 -3.18
CA CYS A 71 -4.33 4.82 -2.78
C CYS A 71 -5.32 5.25 -3.88
N ALA A 72 -5.12 6.45 -4.45
CA ALA A 72 -5.99 6.97 -5.49
C ALA A 72 -5.99 6.09 -6.75
N MET A 73 -4.82 5.59 -7.17
CA MET A 73 -4.68 4.68 -8.30
C MET A 73 -5.46 3.38 -8.08
N PHE A 74 -5.29 2.73 -6.94
CA PHE A 74 -6.04 1.50 -6.63
C PHE A 74 -7.55 1.76 -6.51
N ASN A 75 -7.95 2.89 -5.92
CA ASN A 75 -9.35 3.28 -5.85
C ASN A 75 -9.98 3.55 -7.23
N MET A 76 -9.20 4.05 -8.19
CA MET A 76 -9.64 4.17 -9.59
C MET A 76 -9.80 2.80 -10.24
N ILE A 77 -8.82 1.91 -10.09
CA ILE A 77 -8.86 0.54 -10.64
C ILE A 77 -10.06 -0.24 -10.07
N ASN A 78 -10.31 -0.14 -8.76
CA ASN A 78 -11.47 -0.76 -8.11
C ASN A 78 -12.79 -0.33 -8.77
N ARG A 79 -12.97 0.98 -9.04
CA ARG A 79 -14.18 1.50 -9.69
C ARG A 79 -14.35 0.99 -11.11
N LEU A 80 -13.25 0.88 -11.88
CA LEU A 80 -13.31 0.32 -13.23
C LEU A 80 -13.69 -1.17 -13.18
N ASN A 81 -12.99 -1.95 -12.37
CA ASN A 81 -13.24 -3.39 -12.28
C ASN A 81 -14.67 -3.69 -11.81
N ASP A 82 -15.18 -2.94 -10.83
CA ASP A 82 -16.56 -3.05 -10.36
C ASP A 82 -17.58 -2.65 -11.44
N SER A 83 -17.39 -1.50 -12.10
CA SER A 83 -18.31 -1.00 -13.13
C SER A 83 -18.42 -1.90 -14.35
N PHE A 84 -17.36 -2.66 -14.65
CA PHE A 84 -17.30 -3.56 -15.80
C PHE A 84 -17.45 -5.04 -15.41
N TRP A 85 -17.79 -5.35 -14.16
CA TRP A 85 -17.94 -6.73 -13.65
C TRP A 85 -16.73 -7.61 -14.01
N THR A 86 -15.54 -7.07 -13.82
CA THR A 86 -14.30 -7.78 -14.16
C THR A 86 -14.19 -9.03 -13.30
N GLU A 87 -14.21 -10.20 -13.94
CA GLU A 87 -14.06 -11.48 -13.27
C GLU A 87 -12.59 -11.73 -12.88
N LEU A 88 -12.39 -12.41 -11.76
CA LEU A 88 -11.05 -12.80 -11.31
C LEU A 88 -10.48 -13.87 -12.24
N GLU A 89 -9.23 -13.68 -12.66
CA GLU A 89 -8.55 -14.69 -13.45
C GLU A 89 -8.27 -15.96 -12.64
N PRO A 90 -8.23 -17.14 -13.30
CA PRO A 90 -7.85 -18.38 -12.65
C PRO A 90 -6.46 -18.29 -12.01
N GLU A 91 -6.25 -19.01 -10.92
CA GLU A 91 -4.96 -19.04 -10.21
C GLU A 91 -3.80 -19.44 -11.14
N GLU A 92 -4.04 -20.35 -12.10
CA GLU A 92 -3.05 -20.73 -13.10
C GLU A 92 -2.57 -19.53 -13.94
N TYR A 93 -3.49 -18.64 -14.34
CA TYR A 93 -3.15 -17.44 -15.10
C TYR A 93 -2.37 -16.44 -14.24
N ASN A 94 -2.82 -16.23 -13.00
CA ASN A 94 -2.14 -15.36 -12.03
C ASN A 94 -0.71 -15.82 -11.75
N ARG A 95 -0.46 -17.13 -11.64
CA ARG A 95 0.90 -17.66 -11.47
C ARG A 95 1.84 -17.32 -12.63
N ARG A 96 1.34 -17.15 -13.85
CA ARG A 96 2.16 -16.72 -15.00
C ARG A 96 2.56 -15.24 -14.90
N GLN A 97 1.77 -14.43 -14.20
CA GLN A 97 2.08 -13.03 -13.93
C GLN A 97 3.10 -12.85 -12.79
N HIS A 98 3.19 -13.82 -11.88
CA HIS A 98 4.21 -13.81 -10.84
C HIS A 98 5.61 -13.83 -11.49
N GLY A 99 6.38 -12.74 -11.29
CA GLY A 99 7.71 -12.59 -11.88
C GLY A 99 7.73 -12.16 -13.36
N ALA A 100 6.58 -11.90 -13.98
CA ALA A 100 6.49 -11.49 -15.40
C ALA A 100 7.19 -10.15 -15.68
N ILE A 101 7.26 -9.27 -14.68
CA ILE A 101 7.94 -7.97 -14.78
C ILE A 101 9.46 -8.08 -14.59
N GLY A 102 9.99 -9.24 -14.16
CA GLY A 102 11.42 -9.43 -13.89
C GLY A 102 11.99 -8.56 -12.75
N VAL A 103 11.16 -7.74 -12.10
CA VAL A 103 11.55 -6.87 -10.99
C VAL A 103 11.49 -7.66 -9.69
N THR A 104 12.62 -7.75 -9.00
CA THR A 104 12.72 -8.39 -7.68
C THR A 104 12.44 -7.38 -6.56
N THR A 105 12.11 -7.87 -5.36
CA THR A 105 12.00 -7.03 -4.15
C THR A 105 13.32 -6.30 -3.87
N ALA A 106 14.46 -6.92 -4.15
CA ALA A 106 15.78 -6.29 -4.07
C ALA A 106 15.91 -5.10 -5.04
N ALA A 107 15.47 -5.24 -6.29
CA ALA A 107 15.50 -4.15 -7.27
C ALA A 107 14.60 -2.97 -6.87
N LEU A 108 13.44 -3.24 -6.26
CA LEU A 108 12.59 -2.19 -5.68
C LEU A 108 13.27 -1.50 -4.50
N GLY A 109 13.95 -2.26 -3.63
CA GLY A 109 14.73 -1.72 -2.52
C GLY A 109 15.87 -0.81 -2.97
N GLU A 110 16.65 -1.23 -3.97
CA GLU A 110 17.72 -0.42 -4.56
C GLU A 110 17.18 0.88 -5.16
N TYR A 111 16.07 0.81 -5.90
CA TYR A 111 15.42 1.99 -6.47
C TYR A 111 14.97 2.97 -5.40
N ALA A 112 14.26 2.49 -4.37
CA ALA A 112 13.82 3.32 -3.25
C ALA A 112 15.00 3.97 -2.51
N CYS A 113 16.08 3.21 -2.25
CA CYS A 113 17.30 3.75 -1.63
C CYS A 113 17.98 4.84 -2.45
N ARG A 114 17.93 4.76 -3.78
CA ARG A 114 18.50 5.79 -4.66
C ARG A 114 17.75 7.12 -4.51
N ILE A 115 16.42 7.08 -4.43
CA ILE A 115 15.58 8.26 -4.19
C ILE A 115 15.90 8.86 -2.81
N CYS A 116 16.01 8.05 -1.76
CA CYS A 116 16.34 8.53 -0.41
C CYS A 116 17.76 9.12 -0.28
N SER A 117 18.68 8.75 -1.17
CA SER A 117 20.07 9.24 -1.15
C SER A 117 20.21 10.60 -1.85
N GLU A 118 19.39 10.88 -2.87
CA GLU A 118 19.37 12.17 -3.56
C GLU A 118 18.82 13.31 -2.67
N GLU A 119 17.91 13.00 -1.74
CA GLU A 119 17.41 13.96 -0.73
C GLU A 119 18.46 14.39 0.32
N LYS A 120 19.54 13.60 0.52
CA LYS A 120 20.60 13.95 1.48
C LYS A 120 21.71 14.84 0.89
N MET A 121 21.66 15.12 -0.41
CA MET A 121 22.64 15.96 -1.10
C MET A 121 22.10 17.34 -1.51
N ALA A 122 20.85 17.66 -1.17
CA ALA A 122 20.20 18.95 -1.41
C ALA A 122 20.05 19.76 -0.12
#